data_AF-A0A1B6K0T2-F1
#
_entry.id   AF-A0A1B6K0T2-F1
#
_cell.length_a   1.000
_cell.length_b   1.000
_cell.length_c   1.000
_cell.angle_alpha   90.00
_cell.angle_beta   90.00
_cell.angle_gamma   90.00
#
_symmetry.space_group_name_H-M   'P 1'
#
loop_
_entity.id
_entity.type
_entity.pdbx_description
1 polymer ?
#
loop_
_entity_poly.entity_id
_entity_poly.type
_entity_poly.pdbx_seq_one_letter_code
_entity_poly.pdbx_strand_id
1 'polypeptide(L)'
;FTIFLHKNALRNNQSDYYVTTIFPSLLEEECGQGCVDRTFSLKRCTSRNPNLCSATGKGYFILPPILSGRETTMGTLSFCYGTLEVNAKLPVGDWVVPELWLLPKDRKYGASSGRIVMAMSRGNQELSDGVQDHSSRVLEAGVVTSAGSQMFRTEQLQSWSDSYHRFKVVWTPDRIEFYADDKKLGQVQPLDKLDPSIGGGK
;
A
#
# COMPACT_ATOMS: atom_id res chain seq x y z
N PHE A 1 4.07 -13.48 5.60
CA PHE A 1 3.55 -13.28 4.23
C PHE A 1 2.06 -13.03 4.36
N THR A 2 1.48 -12.14 3.55
CA THR A 2 0.03 -11.85 3.58
C THR A 2 -0.59 -12.38 2.31
N ILE A 3 -1.72 -13.08 2.43
CA ILE A 3 -2.48 -13.55 1.28
C ILE A 3 -3.57 -12.50 0.98
N PHE A 4 -3.65 -12.07 -0.27
CA PHE A 4 -4.64 -11.08 -0.71
C PHE A 4 -5.69 -11.74 -1.61
N LEU A 5 -6.95 -11.57 -1.26
CA LEU A 5 -8.08 -12.01 -2.08
C LEU A 5 -8.81 -10.82 -2.68
N HIS A 6 -9.21 -10.95 -3.94
CA HIS A 6 -9.98 -9.91 -4.62
C HIS A 6 -11.33 -9.65 -3.95
N LYS A 7 -11.99 -10.68 -3.41
CA LYS A 7 -13.29 -10.53 -2.74
C LYS A 7 -13.23 -9.72 -1.43
N ASN A 8 -12.04 -9.57 -0.86
CA ASN A 8 -11.79 -8.80 0.37
C ASN A 8 -11.63 -7.30 0.07
N ALA A 9 -11.86 -6.88 -1.17
CA ALA A 9 -11.93 -5.49 -1.59
C ALA A 9 -13.28 -5.22 -2.27
N LEU A 10 -14.15 -4.48 -1.58
CA LEU A 10 -15.43 -4.04 -2.13
C LEU A 10 -15.21 -2.81 -2.99
N ARG A 11 -15.76 -2.85 -4.21
CA ARG A 11 -15.71 -1.75 -5.17
C ARG A 11 -17.11 -1.17 -5.37
N ASN A 12 -17.18 0.12 -5.67
CA ASN A 12 -18.43 0.72 -6.13
C ASN A 12 -18.57 0.43 -7.64
N ASN A 13 -19.77 0.06 -8.08
CA ASN A 13 -20.08 -0.20 -9.49
C ASN A 13 -20.03 1.07 -10.37
N GLN A 14 -19.79 2.24 -9.80
CA GLN A 14 -19.75 3.52 -10.53
C GLN A 14 -18.38 3.86 -11.14
N SER A 15 -17.28 3.21 -10.72
CA SER A 15 -15.98 3.36 -11.40
C SER A 15 -15.02 2.21 -11.12
N ASP A 16 -14.13 1.93 -12.07
CA ASP A 16 -13.11 0.89 -11.93
C ASP A 16 -12.04 1.19 -10.86
N TYR A 17 -12.03 2.42 -10.33
CA TYR A 17 -10.96 2.95 -9.48
C TYR A 17 -11.43 3.25 -8.05
N TYR A 18 -12.72 3.08 -7.76
CA TYR A 18 -13.27 3.37 -6.44
C TYR A 18 -13.35 2.10 -5.59
N VAL A 19 -12.50 2.02 -4.58
CA VAL A 19 -12.57 1.00 -3.52
C VAL A 19 -13.37 1.59 -2.37
N THR A 20 -14.46 0.93 -2.00
CA THR A 20 -15.29 1.35 -0.87
C THR A 20 -14.70 0.85 0.45
N THR A 21 -14.26 -0.41 0.49
CA THR A 21 -13.77 -1.03 1.72
C THR A 21 -12.83 -2.18 1.43
N ILE A 22 -11.73 -2.27 2.16
CA ILE A 22 -10.92 -3.48 2.27
C ILE A 22 -11.21 -4.08 3.65
N PHE A 23 -11.52 -5.37 3.69
CA PHE A 23 -11.86 -6.06 4.93
C PHE A 23 -11.13 -7.41 5.03
N PRO A 24 -10.75 -7.85 6.22
CA PRO A 24 -10.12 -9.15 6.40
C PRO A 24 -11.16 -10.29 6.38
N SER A 25 -10.72 -11.49 6.05
CA SER A 25 -11.48 -12.75 6.24
C SER A 25 -10.56 -13.84 6.77
N LEU A 26 -11.13 -14.90 7.34
CA LEU A 26 -10.32 -16.03 7.81
C LEU A 26 -9.91 -16.93 6.63
N LEU A 27 -8.71 -17.52 6.70
CA LEU A 27 -8.27 -18.52 5.73
C LEU A 27 -9.21 -19.74 5.71
N GLU A 28 -9.69 -20.15 6.88
CA GLU A 28 -10.57 -21.31 7.03
C GLU A 28 -11.94 -21.12 6.36
N GLU A 29 -12.37 -19.88 6.12
CA GLU A 29 -13.56 -19.59 5.33
C GLU A 29 -13.37 -19.94 3.84
N GLU A 30 -12.12 -20.00 3.35
CA GLU A 30 -11.82 -20.40 1.96
C GLU A 30 -11.59 -21.90 1.79
N CYS A 31 -10.92 -22.53 2.76
CA CYS A 31 -10.42 -23.90 2.61
C CYS A 31 -10.87 -24.88 3.70
N GLY A 32 -11.78 -24.46 4.58
CA GLY A 32 -12.28 -25.25 5.70
C GLY A 32 -11.35 -25.26 6.90
N GLN A 33 -11.85 -25.80 8.01
CA GLN A 33 -11.13 -25.81 9.29
C GLN A 33 -9.79 -26.57 9.19
N GLY A 34 -8.74 -26.00 9.79
CA GLY A 34 -7.42 -26.62 9.87
C GLY A 34 -6.63 -26.60 8.56
N CYS A 35 -7.02 -25.82 7.55
CA CYS A 35 -6.29 -25.78 6.27
C CYS A 35 -4.96 -25.01 6.30
N VAL A 36 -4.53 -24.53 7.47
CA VAL A 36 -3.28 -23.77 7.66
C VAL A 36 -2.01 -24.57 7.34
N ASP A 37 -2.07 -25.90 7.32
CA ASP A 37 -0.95 -26.81 7.03
C ASP A 37 -0.99 -27.38 5.59
N ARG A 38 -1.92 -26.90 4.75
CA ARG A 38 -2.14 -27.41 3.39
C ARG A 38 -1.53 -26.51 2.33
N THR A 39 -1.64 -26.95 1.07
CA THR A 39 -1.39 -26.08 -0.09
C THR A 39 -2.61 -25.22 -0.37
N PHE A 40 -2.41 -23.91 -0.39
CA PHE A 40 -3.40 -22.92 -0.80
C PHE A 40 -2.95 -22.27 -2.11
N SER A 41 -3.83 -22.24 -3.10
CA SER A 41 -3.56 -21.68 -4.44
C SER A 41 -4.58 -20.61 -4.81
N LEU A 42 -4.08 -19.47 -5.29
CA LEU A 42 -4.89 -18.32 -5.67
C LEU A 42 -5.47 -18.50 -7.08
N LYS A 43 -6.80 -18.59 -7.20
CA LYS A 43 -7.50 -18.73 -8.50
C LYS A 43 -7.28 -17.55 -9.45
N ARG A 44 -7.11 -16.33 -8.93
CA ARG A 44 -6.93 -15.08 -9.71
C ARG A 44 -5.64 -14.36 -9.33
N CYS A 45 -4.52 -15.08 -9.38
CA CYS A 45 -3.22 -14.50 -9.06
C CYS A 45 -2.80 -13.47 -10.12
N THR A 46 -2.42 -12.27 -9.69
CA THR A 46 -1.92 -11.19 -10.56
C THR A 46 -0.39 -11.05 -10.53
N SER A 47 0.29 -11.93 -9.79
CA SER A 47 1.75 -11.96 -9.72
C SER A 47 2.36 -12.47 -11.02
N ARG A 48 3.45 -11.84 -11.48
CA ARG A 48 4.27 -12.34 -12.60
C ARG A 48 5.13 -13.55 -12.20
N ASN A 49 5.37 -13.74 -10.91
CA ASN A 49 6.08 -14.91 -10.39
C ASN A 49 5.05 -15.97 -9.93
N PRO A 50 4.98 -17.14 -10.59
CA PRO A 50 4.00 -18.19 -10.28
C PRO A 50 4.22 -18.78 -8.88
N ASN A 51 5.45 -18.75 -8.35
CA ASN A 51 5.74 -19.23 -6.99
C ASN A 51 5.08 -18.37 -5.90
N LEU A 52 4.58 -17.17 -6.23
CA LEU A 52 3.82 -16.33 -5.32
C LEU A 52 2.30 -16.59 -5.39
N CYS A 53 1.85 -17.46 -6.28
CA CYS A 53 0.43 -17.76 -6.48
C CYS A 53 -0.05 -18.96 -5.66
N SER A 54 0.87 -19.71 -5.06
CA SER A 54 0.58 -20.83 -4.17
C SER A 54 1.53 -20.82 -2.98
N ALA A 55 1.01 -21.17 -1.81
CA ALA A 55 1.82 -21.39 -0.62
C ALA A 55 1.41 -22.73 0.01
N THR A 56 2.39 -23.44 0.58
CA THR A 56 2.14 -24.70 1.28
C THR A 56 2.61 -24.58 2.71
N GLY A 57 1.69 -24.79 3.65
CA GLY A 57 2.04 -24.94 5.06
C GLY A 57 2.89 -26.20 5.28
N LYS A 58 3.92 -26.12 6.11
CA LYS A 58 4.75 -27.27 6.48
C LYS A 58 5.36 -27.12 7.88
N GLY A 59 4.94 -27.99 8.80
CA GLY A 59 5.43 -27.97 10.18
C GLY A 59 5.12 -26.64 10.86
N TYR A 60 6.15 -25.92 11.30
CA TYR A 60 6.02 -24.62 11.95
C TYR A 60 5.72 -23.46 10.96
N PHE A 61 5.91 -23.67 9.65
CA PHE A 61 5.51 -22.70 8.64
C PHE A 61 4.04 -22.90 8.28
N ILE A 62 3.15 -22.30 9.05
CA ILE A 62 1.71 -22.32 8.75
C ILE A 62 1.33 -21.21 7.76
N LEU A 63 0.23 -21.42 7.04
CA LEU A 63 -0.39 -20.36 6.24
C LEU A 63 -0.98 -19.27 7.15
N PRO A 64 -1.02 -17.99 6.70
CA PRO A 64 -1.57 -16.88 7.44
C PRO A 64 -3.05 -17.13 7.70
N PRO A 65 -3.51 -17.09 8.96
CA PRO A 65 -4.91 -17.36 9.27
C PRO A 65 -5.84 -16.23 8.81
N ILE A 66 -5.29 -15.04 8.55
CA ILE A 66 -6.04 -13.87 8.08
C ILE A 66 -5.66 -13.56 6.63
N LEU A 67 -6.68 -13.39 5.80
CA LEU A 67 -6.59 -12.94 4.42
C LEU A 67 -7.02 -11.48 4.33
N SER A 68 -6.36 -10.69 3.50
CA SER A 68 -6.66 -9.27 3.31
C SER A 68 -7.08 -8.98 1.88
N GLY A 69 -7.48 -7.74 1.60
CA GLY A 69 -7.73 -7.25 0.24
C GLY A 69 -6.56 -6.38 -0.24
N ARG A 70 -6.30 -6.40 -1.55
CA ARG A 70 -5.42 -5.45 -2.21
C ARG A 70 -6.01 -5.09 -3.55
N GLU A 71 -5.97 -3.80 -3.86
CA GLU A 71 -6.41 -3.26 -5.12
C GLU A 71 -5.27 -2.60 -5.89
N THR A 72 -5.33 -2.67 -7.22
CA THR A 72 -4.25 -2.20 -8.09
C THR A 72 -4.77 -1.75 -9.45
N THR A 73 -4.13 -0.72 -10.00
CA THR A 73 -4.43 -0.17 -11.33
C THR A 73 -3.42 -0.59 -12.41
N MET A 74 -2.60 -1.63 -12.16
CA MET A 74 -1.46 -2.04 -13.01
C MET A 74 -1.81 -2.27 -14.51
N GLY A 75 -3.08 -2.48 -14.86
CA GLY A 75 -3.55 -2.63 -16.24
C GLY A 75 -4.57 -1.59 -16.70
N THR A 76 -4.93 -0.61 -15.86
CA THR A 76 -6.06 0.30 -16.11
C THR A 76 -5.67 1.77 -16.02
N LEU A 77 -4.75 2.14 -15.13
CA LEU A 77 -4.29 3.52 -14.99
C LEU A 77 -2.80 3.55 -14.67
N SER A 78 -2.07 4.25 -15.53
CA SER A 78 -0.72 4.74 -15.27
C SER A 78 -0.69 6.25 -15.47
N PHE A 79 0.13 6.96 -14.70
CA PHE A 79 0.35 8.37 -14.91
C PHE A 79 1.80 8.73 -14.62
N CYS A 80 2.26 9.79 -15.25
CA CYS A 80 3.54 10.42 -14.97
C CYS A 80 3.28 11.92 -14.93
N TYR A 81 3.73 12.56 -13.86
CA TYR A 81 3.44 13.93 -13.53
C TYR A 81 1.93 14.23 -13.35
N GLY A 82 1.64 15.29 -12.60
CA GLY A 82 0.30 15.66 -12.18
C GLY A 82 0.05 15.43 -10.69
N THR A 83 -1.23 15.40 -10.32
CA THR A 83 -1.66 15.26 -8.93
C THR A 83 -2.51 14.01 -8.79
N LEU A 84 -2.14 13.15 -7.85
CA LEU A 84 -2.97 12.04 -7.40
C LEU A 84 -3.44 12.33 -5.98
N GLU A 85 -4.74 12.15 -5.77
CA GLU A 85 -5.38 12.34 -4.48
C GLU A 85 -6.24 11.12 -4.16
N VAL A 86 -6.11 10.63 -2.93
CA VAL A 86 -6.89 9.51 -2.40
C VAL A 86 -7.52 9.95 -1.09
N ASN A 87 -8.85 9.93 -1.04
CA ASN A 87 -9.60 10.15 0.19
C ASN A 87 -9.91 8.80 0.86
N ALA A 88 -9.32 8.53 2.01
CA ALA A 88 -9.45 7.24 2.69
C ALA A 88 -9.45 7.40 4.21
N LYS A 89 -10.19 6.51 4.88
CA LYS A 89 -10.05 6.27 6.33
C LYS A 89 -9.19 5.03 6.53
N LEU A 90 -8.11 5.15 7.29
CA LEU A 90 -7.24 4.02 7.57
C LEU A 90 -7.90 3.09 8.61
N PRO A 91 -7.67 1.76 8.57
CA PRO A 91 -8.21 0.84 9.57
C PRO A 91 -7.52 0.98 10.94
N VAL A 92 -8.27 0.67 12.00
CA VAL A 92 -7.72 0.37 13.34
C VAL A 92 -7.60 -1.15 13.47
N GLY A 93 -6.55 -1.61 14.12
CA GLY A 93 -6.36 -3.01 14.45
C GLY A 93 -4.90 -3.31 14.75
N ASP A 94 -4.67 -4.11 15.78
CA ASP A 94 -3.31 -4.53 16.10
C ASP A 94 -2.72 -5.34 14.96
N TRP A 95 -1.45 -5.06 14.65
CA TRP A 95 -0.70 -5.76 13.59
C TRP A 95 -1.20 -5.47 12.17
N VAL A 96 -2.11 -4.51 11.99
CA VAL A 96 -2.58 -4.04 10.69
C VAL A 96 -1.68 -2.90 10.20
N VAL A 97 -1.25 -2.95 8.94
CA VAL A 97 -0.42 -1.92 8.33
C VAL A 97 -1.04 -1.51 6.99
N PRO A 98 -1.92 -0.49 6.97
CA PRO A 98 -2.46 0.03 5.72
C PRO A 98 -1.39 0.82 4.94
N GLU A 99 -1.34 0.58 3.62
CA GLU A 99 -0.43 1.27 2.71
C GLU A 99 -1.16 1.75 1.44
N LEU A 100 -1.02 3.04 1.13
CA LEU A 100 -1.33 3.62 -0.18
C LEU A 100 -0.01 3.97 -0.86
N TRP A 101 0.24 3.37 -2.02
CA TRP A 101 1.54 3.47 -2.69
C TRP A 101 1.42 3.23 -4.19
N LEU A 102 2.41 3.74 -4.91
CA LEU A 102 2.51 3.64 -6.35
C LEU A 102 3.75 2.85 -6.76
N LEU A 103 3.61 2.16 -7.88
CA LEU A 103 4.66 1.42 -8.56
C LEU A 103 4.82 1.91 -9.99
N PRO A 104 6.05 1.85 -10.53
CA PRO A 104 6.26 2.07 -11.95
C PRO A 104 5.62 0.94 -12.77
N LYS A 105 4.99 1.32 -13.89
CA LYS A 105 4.32 0.40 -14.83
C LYS A 105 5.28 -0.66 -15.37
N ASP A 106 6.42 -0.21 -15.90
CA ASP A 106 7.33 -1.09 -16.64
C ASP A 106 8.40 -1.75 -15.76
N ARG A 107 8.56 -1.31 -14.51
CA ARG A 107 9.61 -1.76 -13.58
C ARG A 107 10.97 -1.99 -14.29
N LYS A 108 11.40 -1.02 -15.11
CA LYS A 108 12.59 -1.11 -15.98
C LYS A 108 13.86 -1.54 -15.25
N TYR A 109 13.98 -1.20 -13.97
CA TYR A 109 15.13 -1.52 -13.11
C TYR A 109 14.83 -2.63 -12.10
N GLY A 110 13.79 -3.43 -12.32
CA GLY A 110 13.38 -4.48 -11.39
C GLY A 110 12.99 -3.91 -10.01
N ALA A 111 13.50 -4.52 -8.94
CA ALA A 111 13.30 -4.05 -7.56
C ALA A 111 13.84 -2.62 -7.33
N SER A 112 14.78 -2.18 -8.14
CA SER A 112 15.39 -0.84 -8.06
C SER A 112 14.52 0.26 -8.68
N SER A 113 13.39 -0.09 -9.30
CA SER A 113 12.51 0.91 -9.96
C SER A 113 11.78 1.84 -8.99
N GLY A 114 11.89 1.57 -7.69
CA GLY A 114 11.37 2.42 -6.63
C GLY A 114 9.87 2.28 -6.37
N ARG A 115 9.44 2.88 -5.27
CA ARG A 115 8.08 2.93 -4.75
C ARG A 115 7.82 4.33 -4.19
N ILE A 116 6.70 4.93 -4.57
CA ILE A 116 6.19 6.15 -3.93
C ILE A 116 5.16 5.72 -2.89
N VAL A 117 5.44 5.95 -1.61
CA VAL A 117 4.51 5.70 -0.50
C VAL A 117 3.75 6.98 -0.25
N MET A 118 2.46 7.01 -0.59
CA MET A 118 1.61 8.18 -0.38
C MET A 118 1.18 8.29 1.09
N ALA A 119 0.83 7.16 1.70
CA ALA A 119 0.40 7.09 3.09
C ALA A 119 0.65 5.68 3.64
N MET A 120 1.31 5.60 4.79
CA MET A 120 1.52 4.37 5.54
C MET A 120 1.35 4.69 7.03
N SER A 121 0.61 3.85 7.73
CA SER A 121 0.42 3.95 9.19
C SER A 121 0.33 2.54 9.78
N ARG A 122 0.23 2.42 11.10
CA ARG A 122 -0.08 1.16 11.79
C ARG A 122 -1.46 1.29 12.41
N GLY A 123 -2.25 0.23 12.41
CA GLY A 123 -3.59 0.23 12.96
C GLY A 123 -3.63 0.19 14.49
N ASN A 124 -2.51 -0.10 15.16
CA ASN A 124 -2.43 -0.16 16.62
C ASN A 124 -2.79 1.20 17.25
N GLN A 125 -3.64 1.21 18.27
CA GLN A 125 -3.97 2.44 19.01
C GLN A 125 -2.81 2.92 19.87
N GLU A 126 -2.08 1.98 20.46
CA GLU A 126 -0.88 2.23 21.25
C GLU A 126 0.22 1.30 20.74
N LEU A 127 1.30 1.89 20.23
CA LEU A 127 2.48 1.14 19.80
C LEU A 127 3.68 2.06 19.94
N SER A 128 4.70 1.65 20.68
CA SER A 128 5.93 2.41 20.82
C SER A 128 7.11 1.47 20.99
N ASP A 129 8.29 1.91 20.55
CA ASP A 129 9.57 1.25 20.82
C ASP A 129 10.25 1.76 22.11
N GLY A 130 9.54 2.56 22.91
CA GLY A 130 10.05 3.21 24.12
C GLY A 130 10.71 4.57 23.87
N VAL A 131 10.93 4.96 22.62
CA VAL A 131 11.49 6.26 22.23
C VAL A 131 10.51 7.02 21.32
N GLN A 132 9.91 6.34 20.36
CA GLN A 132 9.01 6.91 19.37
C GLN A 132 7.66 6.20 19.39
N ASP A 133 6.60 6.96 19.15
CA ASP A 133 5.28 6.41 18.87
C ASP A 133 5.31 5.70 17.50
N HIS A 134 4.55 4.64 17.32
CA HIS A 134 4.35 3.97 16.03
C HIS A 134 2.87 3.63 15.84
N SER A 135 2.00 4.15 16.70
CA SER A 135 0.56 3.94 16.65
C SER A 135 -0.07 4.55 15.40
N SER A 136 -1.38 4.36 15.30
CA SER A 136 -2.26 4.94 14.29
C SER A 136 -2.31 6.48 14.28
N ARG A 137 -1.66 7.14 15.24
CA ARG A 137 -1.41 8.59 15.23
C ARG A 137 -0.28 9.03 14.31
N VAL A 138 0.56 8.09 13.89
CA VAL A 138 1.74 8.33 13.06
C VAL A 138 1.43 8.02 11.60
N LEU A 139 1.82 8.93 10.71
CA LEU A 139 1.74 8.73 9.26
C LEU A 139 3.12 8.91 8.63
N GLU A 140 3.44 8.01 7.71
CA GLU A 140 4.67 8.03 6.92
C GLU A 140 4.35 8.10 5.43
N ALA A 141 5.11 8.92 4.71
CA ALA A 141 4.99 9.10 3.26
C ALA A 141 6.36 9.42 2.67
N GLY A 142 6.63 9.04 1.42
CA GLY A 142 7.92 9.32 0.80
C GLY A 142 8.26 8.42 -0.38
N VAL A 143 9.55 8.36 -0.70
CA VAL A 143 10.07 7.56 -1.81
C VAL A 143 11.06 6.53 -1.27
N VAL A 144 10.86 5.28 -1.70
CA VAL A 144 11.72 4.15 -1.36
C VAL A 144 12.33 3.60 -2.64
N THR A 145 13.65 3.48 -2.67
CA THR A 145 14.41 2.92 -3.81
C THR A 145 15.41 1.90 -3.31
N SER A 146 16.09 1.19 -4.23
CA SER A 146 17.21 0.31 -3.85
C SER A 146 18.42 1.05 -3.30
N ALA A 147 18.56 2.35 -3.61
CA ALA A 147 19.67 3.19 -3.14
C ALA A 147 19.41 3.80 -1.75
N GLY A 148 18.18 3.72 -1.25
CA GLY A 148 17.77 4.30 0.02
C GLY A 148 16.33 4.79 0.00
N SER A 149 15.89 5.29 1.15
CA SER A 149 14.55 5.83 1.36
C SER A 149 14.61 7.26 1.88
N GLN A 150 13.82 8.13 1.28
CA GLN A 150 13.52 9.46 1.83
C GLN A 150 12.07 9.47 2.27
N MET A 151 11.85 9.23 3.56
CA MET A 151 10.54 9.16 4.20
C MET A 151 10.33 10.37 5.10
N PHE A 152 9.13 10.92 5.05
CA PHE A 152 8.63 11.97 5.92
C PHE A 152 7.65 11.35 6.90
N ARG A 153 7.64 11.90 8.10
CA ARG A 153 6.85 11.40 9.21
C ARG A 153 6.11 12.55 9.86
N THR A 154 4.84 12.32 10.18
CA THR A 154 4.03 13.26 10.94
C THR A 154 3.22 12.52 12.00
N GLU A 155 2.86 13.24 13.06
CA GLU A 155 2.08 12.76 14.19
C GLU A 155 0.97 13.77 14.49
N GLN A 156 -0.18 13.27 14.92
CA GLN A 156 -1.29 14.08 15.40
C GLN A 156 -1.93 13.44 16.64
N LEU A 157 -2.69 14.24 17.39
CA LEU A 157 -3.35 13.77 18.62
C LEU A 157 -4.40 12.69 18.35
N GLN A 158 -5.19 12.87 17.27
CA GLN A 158 -6.20 11.91 16.85
C GLN A 158 -5.61 10.89 15.88
N SER A 159 -6.16 9.69 15.86
CA SER A 159 -5.70 8.64 14.96
C SER A 159 -6.01 9.00 13.50
N TRP A 160 -5.11 8.66 12.58
CA TRP A 160 -5.38 8.68 11.13
C TRP A 160 -6.48 7.68 10.72
N SER A 161 -6.94 6.86 11.66
CA SER A 161 -8.02 5.90 11.48
C SER A 161 -9.38 6.39 12.00
N ASP A 162 -9.44 7.56 12.66
CA ASP A 162 -10.69 8.09 13.24
C ASP A 162 -11.63 8.65 12.17
N SER A 163 -11.09 9.18 11.07
CA SER A 163 -11.86 9.85 10.02
C SER A 163 -11.27 9.65 8.62
N TYR A 164 -11.99 10.12 7.59
CA TYR A 164 -11.45 10.16 6.24
C TYR A 164 -10.45 11.29 6.11
N HIS A 165 -9.28 10.97 5.56
CA HIS A 165 -8.20 11.91 5.29
C HIS A 165 -7.86 11.92 3.80
N ARG A 166 -7.39 13.08 3.34
CA ARG A 166 -7.05 13.30 1.94
C ARG A 166 -5.54 13.19 1.75
N PHE A 167 -5.09 12.06 1.23
CA PHE A 167 -3.67 11.85 0.93
C PHE A 167 -3.38 12.26 -0.49
N LYS A 168 -2.39 13.14 -0.68
CA LYS A 168 -2.11 13.72 -2.00
C LYS A 168 -0.63 13.69 -2.31
N VAL A 169 -0.33 13.31 -3.56
CA VAL A 169 1.00 13.42 -4.16
C VAL A 169 0.91 14.38 -5.33
N VAL A 170 1.75 15.41 -5.32
CA VAL A 170 1.99 16.29 -6.47
C VAL A 170 3.32 15.88 -7.07
N TRP A 171 3.30 15.40 -8.30
CA TRP A 171 4.48 14.93 -9.02
C TRP A 171 4.73 15.83 -10.22
N THR A 172 5.88 16.48 -10.27
CA THR A 172 6.34 17.27 -11.41
C THR A 172 7.69 16.74 -11.89
N PRO A 173 8.20 17.21 -13.04
CA PRO A 173 9.54 16.84 -13.52
C PRO A 173 10.69 17.22 -12.57
N ASP A 174 10.47 18.16 -11.66
CA ASP A 174 11.48 18.68 -10.75
C ASP A 174 11.31 18.23 -9.30
N ARG A 175 10.14 17.70 -8.90
CA ARG A 175 9.89 17.29 -7.51
C ARG A 175 8.70 16.35 -7.35
N ILE A 176 8.67 15.68 -6.20
CA ILE A 176 7.52 14.95 -5.69
C ILE A 176 7.20 15.52 -4.31
N GLU A 177 5.99 16.03 -4.13
CA GLU A 177 5.51 16.62 -2.87
C GLU A 177 4.40 15.76 -2.28
N PHE A 178 4.46 15.55 -0.97
CA PHE A 178 3.53 14.71 -0.21
C PHE A 178 2.69 15.56 0.73
N TYR A 179 1.39 15.27 0.78
CA TYR A 179 0.43 15.97 1.61
C TYR A 179 -0.51 14.98 2.30
N ALA A 180 -0.89 15.31 3.53
CA ALA A 180 -2.04 14.74 4.21
C ALA A 180 -2.98 15.88 4.59
N ASP A 181 -4.23 15.75 4.18
CA ASP A 181 -5.23 16.82 4.16
C ASP A 181 -4.71 18.04 3.41
N ASP A 182 -4.59 19.18 4.09
CA ASP A 182 -4.07 20.43 3.53
C ASP A 182 -2.62 20.73 3.98
N LYS A 183 -1.96 19.78 4.66
CA LYS A 183 -0.60 19.95 5.20
C LYS A 183 0.44 19.24 4.36
N LYS A 184 1.49 19.97 3.98
CA LYS A 184 2.68 19.41 3.31
C LYS A 184 3.52 18.62 4.31
N LEU A 185 3.79 17.36 4.00
CA LEU A 185 4.64 16.47 4.80
C LEU A 185 6.11 16.62 4.43
N GLY A 186 6.39 16.75 3.14
CA GLY A 186 7.75 16.87 2.63
C GLY A 186 7.82 16.84 1.12
N GLN A 187 9.03 16.93 0.59
CA GLN A 187 9.30 16.85 -0.84
C GLN A 187 10.60 16.13 -1.15
N VAL A 188 10.62 15.39 -2.25
CA VAL A 188 11.81 14.78 -2.84
C VAL A 188 12.11 15.53 -4.13
N GLN A 189 13.38 15.89 -4.33
CA GLN A 189 13.87 16.53 -5.56
C GLN A 189 14.96 15.65 -6.17
N PRO A 190 14.92 15.40 -7.49
CA PRO A 190 16.04 14.78 -8.20
C PRO A 190 17.31 15.64 -8.05
N LEU A 191 18.47 14.99 -7.90
CA LEU A 191 19.76 15.69 -7.90
C LEU A 191 20.09 16.28 -9.28
N ASP A 192 19.61 15.63 -10.34
CA ASP A 192 19.77 16.02 -11.74
C ASP A 192 18.42 16.33 -12.39
N LYS A 193 18.40 17.19 -13.41
CA LYS A 193 17.17 17.46 -14.18
C LYS A 193 16.67 16.16 -14.84
N LEU A 194 15.43 15.78 -14.58
CA LEU A 194 14.81 14.61 -15.21
C LEU A 194 14.66 14.83 -16.72
N ASP A 195 14.79 13.73 -17.48
CA ASP A 195 14.60 13.72 -18.92
C ASP A 195 13.14 14.13 -19.26
N PRO A 196 12.94 15.24 -19.99
CA PRO A 196 11.60 15.74 -20.32
C PRO A 196 10.81 14.83 -21.26
N SER A 197 11.44 13.79 -21.84
CA SER A 197 10.76 12.79 -22.68
C SER A 197 10.01 11.71 -21.88
N ILE A 198 10.19 11.66 -20.55
CA ILE A 198 9.48 10.71 -19.68
C ILE A 198 8.01 11.15 -19.55
N GLY A 199 7.09 10.27 -19.94
CA GLY A 199 5.65 10.52 -19.88
C GLY A 199 4.86 9.29 -19.42
N GLY A 200 3.59 9.49 -19.05
CA GLY A 200 2.66 8.44 -18.64
C GLY A 200 1.55 8.26 -19.67
N GLY A 201 1.07 7.02 -19.86
CA GLY A 201 -0.05 6.73 -20.77
C GLY A 201 -1.34 6.44 -20.00
N LYS A 202 -2.47 6.95 -20.50
CA LYS A 202 -3.82 6.47 -20.13
C LYS A 202 -4.08 5.12 -20.77
#